data_AF-A0A956WX25-F1
#
_entry.id   AF-A0A956WX25-F1
#
_cell.length_a   1.000
_cell.length_b   1.000
_cell.length_c   1.000
_cell.angle_alpha   90.00
_cell.angle_beta   90.00
_cell.angle_gamma   90.00
#
_symmetry.space_group_name_H-M   'P 1'
#
loop_
_entity.id
_entity.type
_entity.pdbx_description
1 polymer ?
#
loop_
_entity_poly.entity_id
_entity_poly.type
_entity_poly.pdbx_seq_one_letter_code
_entity_poly.pdbx_strand_id
1 'polypeptide(L)'
;MSFVYLLHFDQPIAPGKHTTQHYIGYANDLAARLQEHECGRGARLTQVARARGIGWVVARLWHGDRGLERRLKNRKEAPDLCPICGRALLVRYADEIPAVDIERHVMPF
;
A
#
# COMPACT_ATOMS: atom_id res chain seq x y z
N MET A 1 -14.70 5.03 10.05
CA MET A 1 -13.38 4.63 10.62
C MET A 1 -12.30 5.02 9.63
N SER A 2 -11.12 5.41 10.09
CA SER A 2 -10.01 5.80 9.22
C SER A 2 -8.81 4.86 9.36
N PHE A 3 -8.09 4.70 8.25
CA PHE A 3 -6.98 3.75 8.15
C PHE A 3 -5.73 4.43 7.60
N VAL A 4 -4.59 3.98 8.13
CA VAL A 4 -3.28 4.16 7.52
C VAL A 4 -2.91 2.83 6.89
N TYR A 5 -2.34 2.85 5.68
CA TYR A 5 -1.98 1.65 4.93
C TYR A 5 -0.58 1.77 4.35
N LEU A 6 0.03 0.62 4.12
CA LEU A 6 1.31 0.47 3.45
C LEU A 6 1.10 -0.37 2.19
N LEU A 7 1.44 0.19 1.04
CA LEU A 7 1.55 -0.54 -0.22
C LEU A 7 2.97 -1.06 -0.40
N HIS A 8 3.07 -2.28 -0.93
CA HIS A 8 4.30 -2.87 -1.46
C HIS A 8 4.15 -3.01 -2.96
N PHE A 9 5.07 -2.42 -3.72
CA PHE A 9 5.13 -2.56 -5.18
C PHE A 9 5.93 -3.81 -5.54
N ASP A 10 5.51 -4.56 -6.56
CA ASP A 10 6.17 -5.81 -6.96
C ASP A 10 7.63 -5.58 -7.39
N GLN A 11 7.91 -4.37 -7.88
CA GLN A 11 9.24 -3.91 -8.26
C GLN A 11 9.44 -2.44 -7.84
N PRO A 12 10.70 -1.98 -7.69
CA PRO A 12 10.96 -0.59 -7.39
C PRO A 12 10.45 0.35 -8.51
N ILE A 13 9.68 1.38 -8.13
CA ILE A 13 8.94 2.24 -9.07
C ILE A 13 9.85 3.00 -10.04
N ALA A 14 11.04 3.40 -9.57
CA ALA A 14 12.01 4.16 -10.34
C ALA A 14 13.37 3.46 -10.29
N PRO A 15 13.69 2.56 -11.23
CA PRO A 15 15.00 1.93 -11.31
C PRO A 15 16.08 3.01 -11.48
N GLY A 16 17.07 3.03 -10.58
CA GLY A 16 18.14 4.04 -10.56
C GLY A 16 18.23 4.77 -9.21
N LYS A 17 18.52 6.08 -9.26
CA LYS A 17 18.77 6.90 -8.06
C LYS A 17 17.45 7.21 -7.33
N HIS A 18 17.41 6.94 -6.01
CA HIS A 18 16.24 7.11 -5.12
C HIS A 18 15.03 6.24 -5.49
N THR A 19 15.27 4.94 -5.62
CA THR A 19 14.19 3.98 -5.86
C THR A 19 13.31 3.78 -4.61
N THR A 20 11.99 3.71 -4.80
CA THR A 20 11.04 3.35 -3.73
C THR A 20 10.22 2.14 -4.17
N GLN A 21 10.01 1.23 -3.23
CA GLN A 21 9.14 0.06 -3.38
C GLN A 21 7.97 0.08 -2.39
N HIS A 22 7.80 1.19 -1.66
CA HIS A 22 6.77 1.32 -0.65
C HIS A 22 6.05 2.66 -0.73
N TYR A 23 4.77 2.66 -0.37
CA TYR A 23 3.97 3.86 -0.22
C TYR A 23 3.10 3.75 1.02
N ILE A 24 3.21 4.73 1.92
CA ILE A 24 2.31 4.86 3.08
C ILE A 24 1.27 5.92 2.75
N GLY A 25 0.00 5.59 2.96
CA GLY A 25 -1.13 6.48 2.75
C GLY A 25 -2.14 6.41 3.88
N TYR A 26 -3.07 7.36 3.86
CA TYR A 26 -4.18 7.49 4.80
C TYR A 26 -5.49 7.63 4.03
N ALA A 27 -6.57 7.04 4.55
CA ALA A 27 -7.91 7.19 3.99
C ALA A 27 -9.01 7.09 5.06
N ASN A 28 -10.08 7.87 4.87
CA ASN A 28 -11.34 7.68 5.59
C ASN A 28 -12.21 6.59 4.94
N ASP A 29 -12.10 6.47 3.61
CA ASP A 29 -12.69 5.39 2.81
C ASP A 29 -11.55 4.66 2.11
N LEU A 30 -11.14 3.53 2.69
CA LEU A 30 -10.00 2.76 2.19
C LEU A 30 -10.30 2.14 0.83
N ALA A 31 -11.49 1.59 0.64
CA ALA A 31 -11.86 0.90 -0.60
C ALA A 31 -11.88 1.88 -1.77
N ALA A 32 -12.56 3.02 -1.64
CA ALA A 32 -12.57 4.06 -2.67
C ALA A 32 -11.16 4.54 -2.99
N ARG A 33 -10.32 4.72 -1.96
CA ARG A 33 -8.93 5.17 -2.15
C ARG A 33 -8.06 4.15 -2.88
N LEU A 34 -8.20 2.85 -2.58
CA LEU A 34 -7.48 1.80 -3.29
C LEU A 34 -7.93 1.71 -4.76
N GLN A 35 -9.23 1.82 -5.02
CA GLN A 35 -9.76 1.86 -6.38
C GLN A 35 -9.21 3.06 -7.19
N GLU A 36 -9.07 4.23 -6.57
CA GLU A 36 -8.40 5.38 -7.20
C GLU A 36 -6.94 5.07 -7.55
N HIS A 37 -6.21 4.38 -6.66
CA HIS A 37 -4.83 3.96 -6.91
C HIS A 37 -4.74 2.97 -8.07
N GLU A 38 -5.61 1.97 -8.09
CA GLU A 38 -5.71 0.97 -9.16
C GLU A 38 -5.98 1.66 -10.49
N CYS A 39 -6.94 2.59 -10.52
CA CYS A 39 -7.31 3.36 -11.69
C CYS A 39 -6.25 4.38 -12.17
N GLY A 40 -5.13 4.54 -11.46
CA GLY A 40 -4.12 5.54 -11.79
C GLY A 40 -4.59 6.97 -11.58
N ARG A 41 -5.57 7.19 -10.69
CA ARG A 41 -6.04 8.53 -10.27
C ARG A 41 -5.58 8.89 -8.85
N GLY A 42 -4.99 7.93 -8.13
CA GLY A 42 -4.45 8.10 -6.78
C GLY A 42 -3.12 8.85 -6.74
N ALA A 43 -2.26 8.48 -5.80
CA ALA A 43 -0.95 9.13 -5.61
C ALA A 43 -0.02 8.98 -6.82
N ARG A 44 0.88 9.96 -7.01
CA ARG A 44 1.86 9.96 -8.11
C ARG A 44 2.61 8.63 -8.26
N LEU A 45 2.99 7.98 -7.15
CA LEU A 45 3.68 6.70 -7.19
C LEU A 45 2.82 5.57 -7.78
N THR A 46 1.54 5.48 -7.46
CA THR A 46 0.65 4.46 -8.03
C THR A 46 0.31 4.76 -9.49
N GLN A 47 0.27 6.04 -9.87
CA GLN A 47 0.17 6.46 -11.28
C GLN A 47 1.40 5.99 -12.08
N VAL A 48 2.61 6.17 -11.54
CA VAL A 48 3.85 5.69 -12.17
C VAL A 48 3.85 4.16 -12.23
N ALA A 49 3.47 3.48 -11.15
CA ALA A 49 3.38 2.03 -11.11
C ALA A 49 2.46 1.51 -12.21
N ARG A 50 1.23 2.04 -12.32
CA ARG A 50 0.29 1.71 -13.40
C ARG A 50 0.88 1.99 -14.78
N ALA A 51 1.45 3.17 -15.00
CA ALA A 51 2.05 3.55 -16.28
C ALA A 51 3.22 2.64 -16.69
N ARG A 52 3.85 1.94 -15.74
CA ARG A 52 4.95 1.00 -15.96
C ARG A 52 4.52 -0.47 -15.87
N GLY A 53 3.23 -0.76 -15.70
CA GLY A 53 2.75 -2.13 -15.50
C GLY A 53 3.23 -2.79 -14.20
N ILE A 54 3.61 -1.99 -13.19
CA ILE A 54 4.08 -2.49 -11.90
C ILE A 54 2.87 -2.66 -10.98
N GLY A 55 2.63 -3.90 -10.56
CA GLY A 55 1.60 -4.23 -9.57
C GLY A 55 1.98 -3.81 -8.16
N TRP A 56 0.99 -3.83 -7.28
CA TRP A 56 1.17 -3.57 -5.85
C TRP A 56 0.10 -4.29 -5.03
N VAL A 57 0.42 -4.49 -3.76
CA VAL A 57 -0.50 -5.06 -2.77
C VAL A 57 -0.53 -4.20 -1.51
N VAL A 58 -1.64 -4.24 -0.77
CA VAL A 58 -1.70 -3.68 0.58
C VAL A 58 -0.93 -4.63 1.51
N ALA A 59 0.26 -4.22 1.92
CA ALA A 59 1.13 -5.01 2.77
C ALA A 59 0.75 -4.95 4.25
N ARG A 60 0.22 -3.82 4.72
CA ARG A 60 -0.21 -3.65 6.12
C ARG A 60 -1.27 -2.55 6.27
N LEU A 61 -2.16 -2.73 7.24
CA LEU A 61 -3.18 -1.77 7.66
C LEU A 61 -3.01 -1.44 9.15
N TRP A 62 -3.30 -0.18 9.49
CA TRP A 62 -3.42 0.30 10.86
C TRP A 62 -4.69 1.13 10.99
N HIS A 63 -5.45 0.93 12.07
CA HIS A 63 -6.43 1.93 12.48
C HIS A 63 -5.69 3.20 12.92
N GLY A 64 -6.07 4.35 12.38
CA GLY A 64 -5.42 5.59 12.76
C GLY A 64 -5.78 6.77 11.87
N ASP A 65 -5.12 7.90 12.15
CA ASP A 65 -5.35 9.19 11.54
C ASP A 65 -4.15 9.67 10.70
N ARG A 66 -4.26 10.89 10.15
CA ARG A 66 -3.15 11.56 9.47
C ARG A 66 -1.92 11.78 10.36
N GLY A 67 -2.11 11.84 11.68
CA GLY A 67 -1.02 11.92 12.65
C GLY A 67 -0.16 10.66 12.65
N LEU A 68 -0.80 9.49 12.68
CA LEU A 68 -0.12 8.19 12.56
C LEU A 68 0.60 8.06 11.21
N GLU A 69 -0.06 8.41 10.10
CA GLU A 69 0.55 8.41 8.77
C GLU A 69 1.85 9.23 8.74
N ARG A 70 1.81 10.47 9.25
CA ARG A 70 2.98 11.35 9.32
C ARG A 70 4.08 10.75 10.18
N ARG A 71 3.75 10.16 11.33
CA ARG A 71 4.72 9.49 12.20
C ARG A 71 5.42 8.35 11.46
N LEU A 72 4.68 7.47 10.78
CA LEU A 72 5.26 6.35 10.04
C LEU A 72 6.13 6.84 8.86
N LYS A 73 5.68 7.85 8.11
CA LYS A 73 6.46 8.46 7.00
C LYS A 73 7.77 9.10 7.45
N ASN A 74 7.82 9.64 8.67
CA ASN A 74 9.00 10.30 9.21
C ASN A 74 10.09 9.32 9.64
N ARG A 75 9.73 8.08 9.98
CA ARG A 75 10.72 7.06 10.37
C ARG A 75 11.60 6.59 9.21
N LYS A 76 11.13 6.73 7.96
CA LYS A 76 11.84 6.29 6.73
C LYS A 76 12.19 4.79 6.70
N GLU A 77 11.53 3.98 7.52
CA GLU A 77 11.74 2.54 7.70
C GLU A 77 10.63 1.71 7.03
N ALA A 78 10.06 2.20 5.92
CA ALA A 78 8.94 1.51 5.26
C ALA A 78 9.19 0.02 4.92
N PRO A 79 10.41 -0.41 4.52
CA PRO A 79 10.73 -1.83 4.37
C PRO A 79 10.59 -2.65 5.66
N ASP A 80 10.97 -2.10 6.82
CA ASP A 80 10.87 -2.78 8.12
C ASP A 80 9.41 -2.88 8.62
N LEU A 81 8.57 -1.93 8.18
CA LEU A 81 7.12 -1.97 8.40
C LEU A 81 6.40 -2.91 7.44
N CYS A 82 7.06 -3.39 6.39
CA CYS A 82 6.49 -4.24 5.36
C CYS A 82 6.65 -5.72 5.73
N PRO A 83 5.56 -6.46 6.01
CA PRO A 83 5.69 -7.90 6.29
C PRO A 83 6.20 -8.70 5.08
N ILE A 84 6.08 -8.16 3.85
CA ILE A 84 6.54 -8.80 2.62
C ILE A 84 8.08 -8.69 2.45
N CYS A 85 8.69 -7.55 2.81
CA CYS A 85 10.14 -7.34 2.67
C CYS A 85 10.98 -8.00 3.78
N GLY A 86 10.38 -8.32 4.92
CA GLY A 86 10.98 -9.23 5.89
C GLY A 86 10.82 -8.83 7.35
N ARG A 87 10.49 -9.84 8.18
CA ARG A 87 10.50 -9.91 9.66
C ARG A 87 9.32 -9.37 10.46
N ALA A 88 8.11 -9.39 9.92
CA ALA A 88 6.93 -9.55 10.77
C ALA A 88 6.15 -10.74 10.26
N LEU A 89 6.06 -11.77 11.10
CA LEU A 89 5.15 -12.89 10.98
C LEU A 89 3.87 -12.44 10.28
N LEU A 90 3.44 -13.20 9.27
CA LEU A 90 2.07 -13.21 8.81
C LEU A 90 1.19 -13.45 10.04
N VAL A 91 0.85 -12.38 10.77
CA VAL A 91 -0.20 -12.43 11.77
C VAL A 91 -1.43 -12.65 10.94
N ARG A 92 -1.95 -13.87 11.02
CA ARG A 92 -3.31 -14.20 10.61
C ARG A 92 -4.25 -13.22 11.33
N TYR A 93 -4.52 -12.08 10.71
CA TYR A 93 -5.71 -11.27 11.00
C TYR A 93 -6.82 -11.85 10.13
N ALA A 94 -7.30 -13.02 10.57
CA ALA A 94 -8.43 -13.72 9.97
C ALA A 94 -9.77 -13.25 10.57
N ASP A 95 -9.75 -12.33 11.53
CA ASP A 95 -10.96 -11.87 12.19
C ASP A 95 -11.12 -10.37 11.90
N GLU A 96 -12.10 -10.06 11.03
CA GLU A 96 -12.69 -8.73 10.81
C GLU A 96 -11.96 -7.74 9.89
N ILE A 97 -11.49 -8.20 8.72
CA ILE A 97 -11.66 -7.37 7.52
C ILE A 97 -13.08 -7.68 7.03
N PRO A 98 -14.09 -6.79 7.18
CA PRO A 98 -15.33 -6.96 6.44
C PRO A 98 -14.90 -7.06 4.98
N ALA A 99 -15.34 -8.12 4.30
CA ALA A 99 -15.01 -8.40 2.91
C ALA A 99 -15.28 -7.15 2.06
N VAL A 100 -14.28 -6.28 1.95
CA VAL A 100 -14.10 -5.49 0.75
C VAL A 100 -13.68 -6.57 -0.22
N ASP A 101 -14.49 -6.81 -1.24
CA ASP A 101 -14.20 -7.80 -2.27
C ASP A 101 -12.87 -7.43 -2.94
N ILE A 102 -11.76 -7.87 -2.33
CA ILE A 102 -10.46 -7.99 -2.99
C ILE A 102 -10.54 -9.30 -3.79
N GLU A 103 -11.60 -9.44 -4.59
CA GLU A 103 -11.60 -10.43 -5.66
C GLU A 103 -10.39 -10.10 -6.51
N ARG A 104 -9.43 -11.03 -6.45
CA ARG A 104 -8.22 -11.06 -7.24
C ARG A 104 -8.59 -11.03 -8.71
N HIS A 105 -8.85 -9.85 -9.25
CA HIS A 105 -8.77 -9.61 -10.67
C HIS A 105 -7.30 -9.27 -10.97
N VAL A 106 -6.47 -10.32 -10.88
CA VAL A 106 -5.23 -10.37 -11.64
C VAL A 106 -5.67 -10.45 -13.10
N MET A 107 -6.02 -9.31 -13.69
CA MET A 107 -6.09 -9.20 -15.13
C MET A 107 -4.65 -9.28 -15.62
N PRO A 108 -4.29 -10.28 -16.45
CA PRO A 108 -3.00 -10.27 -17.10
C PRO A 108 -2.96 -9.03 -18.00
N PHE A 109 -1.88 -8.26 -17.87
CA PHE A 109 -1.46 -7.36 -18.95
C PHE A 109 -0.96 -8.18 -20.12
#